data_AF-X1IBR3-F1
#
_entry.id   AF-X1IBR3-F1
#
_cell.length_a   1.000
_cell.length_b   1.000
_cell.length_c   1.000
_cell.angle_alpha   90.00
_cell.angle_beta   90.00
_cell.angle_gamma   90.00
#
_symmetry.space_group_name_H-M   'P 1'
#
loop_
_entity.id
_entity.type
_entity.pdbx_description
1 polymer ?
#
loop_
_entity_poly.entity_id
_entity_poly.type
_entity_poly.pdbx_seq_one_letter_code
_entity_poly.pdbx_strand_id
1 'polypeptide(L)'
;ENVDKLKNVIFREKLGSLFDRTKRVELLCDYIADGLQVEQKVKKDLLRSAHLCKADLVTEMVKEFPELQGSTGKGYAILSGEGKEVAEPIFEQYLPRFSGDRLPLTKGGMILGIADKVDTIIGCFVMGLAPTGSQDPYGLRRQSRGKIAIILKNNLEISLKDIIQKSLSST
;
A
#
# COMPACT_ATOMS: atom_id res chain seq x y z
N GLU A 1 8.33 -10.99 -14.44
CA GLU A 1 7.09 -10.19 -14.25
C GLU A 1 7.44 -8.70 -14.21
N ASN A 2 6.48 -7.79 -14.35
CA ASN A 2 6.74 -6.35 -14.23
C ASN A 2 7.29 -5.94 -12.84
N VAL A 3 7.10 -6.76 -11.81
CA VAL A 3 7.63 -6.55 -10.47
C VAL A 3 9.16 -6.40 -10.45
N ASP A 4 9.91 -7.20 -11.23
CA ASP A 4 11.38 -7.11 -11.25
C ASP A 4 11.87 -5.77 -11.81
N LYS A 5 11.11 -5.18 -12.74
CA LYS A 5 11.46 -3.87 -13.32
C LYS A 5 11.38 -2.75 -12.28
N LEU A 6 10.65 -2.94 -11.17
CA LEU A 6 10.56 -1.97 -10.08
C LEU A 6 11.91 -1.72 -9.40
N LYS A 7 12.87 -2.66 -9.51
CA LYS A 7 14.25 -2.50 -9.00
C LYS A 7 14.96 -1.32 -9.65
N ASN A 8 14.59 -0.99 -10.90
CA ASN A 8 15.20 0.08 -11.68
C ASN A 8 14.51 1.44 -11.46
N VAL A 9 13.43 1.49 -10.68
CA VAL A 9 12.71 2.74 -10.40
C VAL A 9 13.04 3.18 -8.98
N ILE A 10 13.83 4.24 -8.86
CA ILE A 10 14.15 4.84 -7.56
C ILE A 10 12.85 5.32 -6.93
N PHE A 11 12.52 4.80 -5.74
CA PHE A 11 11.41 5.34 -4.96
C PHE A 11 11.86 6.64 -4.32
N ARG A 12 12.90 6.58 -3.47
CA ARG A 12 13.58 7.73 -2.85
C ARG A 12 15.01 7.36 -2.47
N GLU A 13 15.92 8.32 -2.52
CA GLU A 13 17.38 8.11 -2.37
C GLU A 13 17.77 7.23 -1.17
N LYS A 14 17.12 7.40 -0.02
CA LYS A 14 17.39 6.62 1.21
C LYS A 14 16.48 5.42 1.45
N LEU A 15 15.42 5.25 0.65
CA LEU A 15 14.43 4.18 0.81
C LEU A 15 14.51 3.13 -0.29
N GLY A 16 15.49 3.27 -1.19
CA GLY A 16 15.73 2.36 -2.30
C GLY A 16 14.74 2.51 -3.45
N SER A 17 14.50 1.40 -4.12
CA SER A 17 13.66 1.28 -5.30
C SER A 17 12.17 1.07 -4.95
N LEU A 18 11.31 1.13 -5.97
CA LEU A 18 9.92 0.70 -5.82
C LEU A 18 9.81 -0.79 -5.46
N PHE A 19 10.77 -1.61 -5.85
CA PHE A 19 10.82 -3.02 -5.44
C PHE A 19 11.07 -3.14 -3.92
N ASP A 20 12.01 -2.36 -3.38
CA ASP A 20 12.30 -2.35 -1.93
C ASP A 20 11.09 -1.87 -1.13
N ARG A 21 10.41 -0.83 -1.63
CA ARG A 21 9.12 -0.40 -1.08
C ARG A 21 8.09 -1.51 -1.11
N THR A 22 7.89 -2.18 -2.25
CA THR A 22 6.94 -3.30 -2.36
C THR A 22 7.25 -4.38 -1.34
N LYS A 23 8.53 -4.69 -1.09
CA LYS A 23 8.93 -5.67 -0.07
C LYS A 23 8.63 -5.22 1.36
N ARG A 24 8.86 -3.96 1.71
CA ARG A 24 8.44 -3.43 3.03
C ARG A 24 6.93 -3.49 3.21
N VAL A 25 6.16 -3.14 2.17
CA VAL A 25 4.69 -3.21 2.20
C VAL A 25 4.21 -4.66 2.34
N GLU A 26 4.83 -5.62 1.65
CA GLU A 26 4.54 -7.06 1.78
C GLU A 26 4.76 -7.54 3.23
N LEU A 27 5.88 -7.17 3.86
CA LEU A 27 6.17 -7.47 5.27
C LEU A 27 5.18 -6.85 6.25
N LEU A 28 4.73 -5.62 5.98
CA LEU A 28 3.70 -4.96 6.80
C LEU A 28 2.33 -5.63 6.63
N CYS A 29 1.98 -6.06 5.42
CA CYS A 29 0.74 -6.81 5.18
C CYS A 29 0.73 -8.13 5.96
N ASP A 30 1.84 -8.86 5.93
CA ASP A 30 2.04 -10.11 6.69
C ASP A 30 1.80 -9.90 8.18
N TYR A 31 2.48 -8.89 8.76
CA TYR A 31 2.37 -8.55 10.17
C TYR A 31 0.95 -8.14 10.59
N ILE A 32 0.29 -7.30 9.80
CA ILE A 32 -1.07 -6.84 10.10
C ILE A 32 -2.07 -7.99 9.97
N ALA A 33 -1.91 -8.86 8.97
CA ALA A 33 -2.78 -10.01 8.78
C ALA A 33 -2.70 -11.00 9.95
N ASP A 34 -1.50 -11.21 10.50
CA ASP A 34 -1.31 -12.04 11.70
C ASP A 34 -1.95 -11.42 12.94
N GLY A 35 -1.74 -10.11 13.15
CA GLY A 35 -2.37 -9.39 14.27
C GLY A 35 -3.90 -9.41 14.22
N LEU A 36 -4.46 -9.42 13.02
CA LEU A 36 -5.91 -9.52 12.78
C LEU A 36 -6.43 -10.96 12.67
N GLN A 37 -5.57 -11.97 12.84
CA GLN A 37 -5.91 -13.39 12.73
C GLN A 37 -6.68 -13.73 11.44
N VAL A 38 -6.22 -13.17 10.31
CA VAL A 38 -6.84 -13.38 9.00
C VAL A 38 -6.67 -14.83 8.56
N GLU A 39 -7.71 -15.40 7.94
CA GLU A 39 -7.66 -16.76 7.38
C GLU A 39 -6.49 -16.93 6.41
N GLN A 40 -5.81 -18.08 6.47
CA GLN A 40 -4.58 -18.32 5.69
C GLN A 40 -4.75 -18.16 4.19
N LYS A 41 -5.91 -18.54 3.64
CA LYS A 41 -6.21 -18.33 2.23
C LYS A 41 -6.23 -16.83 1.89
N VAL A 42 -6.94 -16.04 2.68
CA VAL A 42 -7.03 -14.58 2.51
C VAL A 42 -5.66 -13.92 2.71
N LYS A 43 -4.87 -14.39 3.68
CA LYS A 43 -3.49 -13.92 3.90
C LYS A 43 -2.61 -14.20 2.67
N LYS A 44 -2.68 -15.40 2.09
CA LYS A 44 -1.94 -15.75 0.87
C LYS A 44 -2.30 -14.84 -0.31
N ASP A 45 -3.60 -14.62 -0.54
CA ASP A 45 -4.07 -13.76 -1.62
C ASP A 45 -3.63 -12.30 -1.41
N LEU A 46 -3.72 -11.80 -0.17
CA LEU A 46 -3.21 -10.47 0.22
C LEU A 46 -1.70 -10.33 -0.06
N LEU A 47 -0.88 -11.31 0.30
CA LEU A 47 0.57 -11.24 0.05
C LEU A 47 0.89 -11.25 -1.43
N ARG A 48 0.11 -12.00 -2.24
CA ARG A 48 0.22 -11.93 -3.71
C ARG A 48 -0.20 -10.55 -4.23
N SER A 49 -1.28 -9.96 -3.71
CA SER A 49 -1.66 -8.58 -4.04
C SER A 49 -0.55 -7.58 -3.69
N ALA A 50 0.04 -7.69 -2.49
CA ALA A 50 1.11 -6.82 -2.03
C ALA A 50 2.34 -6.93 -2.94
N HIS A 51 2.70 -8.13 -3.36
CA HIS A 51 3.80 -8.35 -4.30
C HIS A 51 3.58 -7.65 -5.66
N LEU A 52 2.34 -7.67 -6.15
CA LEU A 52 1.96 -7.09 -7.45
C LEU A 52 1.57 -5.60 -7.37
N CYS A 53 1.44 -5.04 -6.16
CA CYS A 53 0.67 -3.81 -5.91
C CYS A 53 1.17 -2.56 -6.64
N LYS A 54 2.45 -2.52 -7.03
CA LYS A 54 3.09 -1.41 -7.78
C LYS A 54 3.57 -1.79 -9.18
N ALA A 55 3.29 -3.02 -9.63
CA ALA A 55 3.81 -3.55 -10.90
C ALA A 55 3.29 -2.78 -12.13
N ASP A 56 2.18 -2.06 -12.00
CA ASP A 56 1.63 -1.19 -13.02
C ASP A 56 2.44 0.08 -13.23
N LEU A 57 3.18 0.56 -12.22
CA LEU A 57 3.94 1.82 -12.30
C LEU A 57 5.08 1.80 -13.33
N VAL A 58 5.50 0.62 -13.80
CA VAL A 58 6.53 0.46 -14.85
C VAL A 58 5.94 0.26 -16.25
N THR A 59 4.63 0.32 -16.38
CA THR A 59 3.95 0.14 -17.67
C THR A 59 3.86 1.47 -18.41
N GLU A 60 3.96 1.46 -19.74
CA GLU A 60 3.82 2.67 -20.55
C GLU A 60 2.47 3.36 -20.31
N MET A 61 1.40 2.56 -20.15
CA MET A 61 0.06 3.04 -19.83
C MET A 61 0.03 3.95 -18.58
N VAL A 62 0.67 3.56 -17.48
CA VAL A 62 0.67 4.35 -16.25
C VAL A 62 1.70 5.48 -16.29
N LYS A 63 2.78 5.34 -17.06
CA LYS A 63 3.73 6.44 -17.31
C LYS A 63 3.04 7.58 -18.06
N GLU A 64 2.23 7.27 -19.06
CA GLU A 64 1.46 8.26 -19.83
C GLU A 64 0.25 8.78 -19.04
N PHE A 65 -0.43 7.92 -18.27
CA PHE A 65 -1.65 8.25 -17.53
C PHE A 65 -1.56 7.82 -16.05
N PRO A 66 -0.90 8.61 -15.18
CA PRO A 66 -0.71 8.27 -13.76
C PRO A 66 -2.00 8.06 -12.96
N GLU A 67 -3.12 8.63 -13.41
CA GLU A 67 -4.45 8.46 -12.84
C GLU A 67 -5.01 7.04 -13.00
N LEU A 68 -4.45 6.23 -13.92
CA LEU A 68 -4.83 4.85 -14.14
C LEU A 68 -4.10 3.86 -13.22
N GLN A 69 -3.24 4.34 -12.32
CA GLN A 69 -2.61 3.46 -11.34
C GLN A 69 -3.67 2.76 -10.47
N GLY A 70 -3.39 1.52 -10.09
CA GLY A 70 -4.32 0.66 -9.38
C GLY A 70 -5.40 0.03 -10.26
N SER A 71 -6.08 0.80 -11.13
CA SER A 71 -7.07 0.23 -12.06
C SER A 71 -6.38 -0.58 -13.16
N THR A 72 -5.29 -0.04 -13.72
CA THR A 72 -4.40 -0.75 -14.63
C THR A 72 -3.73 -1.94 -13.94
N GLY A 73 -3.28 -1.78 -12.70
CA GLY A 73 -2.71 -2.88 -11.90
C GLY A 73 -3.69 -4.04 -11.70
N LYS A 74 -4.94 -3.75 -11.32
CA LYS A 74 -6.02 -4.74 -11.24
C LYS A 74 -6.27 -5.42 -12.58
N GLY A 75 -6.33 -4.65 -13.66
CA GLY A 75 -6.52 -5.18 -15.02
C GLY A 75 -5.41 -6.16 -15.42
N TYR A 76 -4.15 -5.80 -15.19
CA TYR A 76 -3.03 -6.68 -15.49
C TYR A 76 -3.00 -7.93 -14.63
N ALA A 77 -3.37 -7.85 -13.34
CA ALA A 77 -3.47 -9.03 -12.49
C ALA A 77 -4.49 -10.04 -13.05
N ILE A 78 -5.69 -9.58 -13.42
CA ILE A 78 -6.73 -10.43 -14.02
C ILE A 78 -6.24 -11.03 -15.35
N LEU A 79 -5.63 -10.23 -16.23
CA LEU A 79 -5.09 -10.72 -17.51
C LEU A 79 -3.96 -11.73 -17.33
N SER A 80 -3.25 -11.69 -16.19
CA SER A 80 -2.19 -12.64 -15.84
C SER A 80 -2.73 -13.91 -15.17
N GLY A 81 -4.06 -14.06 -15.04
CA GLY A 81 -4.70 -15.23 -14.44
C GLY A 81 -4.92 -15.15 -12.94
N GLU A 82 -4.68 -14.00 -12.30
CA GLU A 82 -4.93 -13.82 -10.87
C GLU A 82 -6.44 -13.76 -10.55
N GLY A 83 -6.82 -14.33 -9.41
CA GLY A 83 -8.18 -14.28 -8.90
C GLY A 83 -8.62 -12.87 -8.48
N LYS A 84 -9.93 -12.67 -8.31
CA LYS A 84 -10.50 -11.39 -7.86
C LYS A 84 -9.98 -11.00 -6.47
N GLU A 85 -9.76 -12.00 -5.62
CA GLU A 85 -9.23 -11.89 -4.26
C GLU A 85 -7.82 -11.27 -4.25
N VAL A 86 -7.03 -11.48 -5.32
CA VAL A 86 -5.71 -10.87 -5.52
C VAL A 86 -5.82 -9.52 -6.23
N ALA A 87 -6.66 -9.43 -7.26
CA ALA A 87 -6.72 -8.25 -8.12
C ALA A 87 -7.45 -7.05 -7.48
N GLU A 88 -8.49 -7.27 -6.68
CA GLU A 88 -9.26 -6.19 -6.05
C GLU A 88 -8.43 -5.37 -5.06
N PRO A 89 -7.65 -5.98 -4.14
CA PRO A 89 -6.77 -5.23 -3.24
C PRO A 89 -5.76 -4.31 -3.94
N ILE A 90 -5.27 -4.71 -5.12
CA ILE A 90 -4.32 -3.90 -5.92
C ILE A 90 -4.95 -2.56 -6.31
N PHE A 91 -6.24 -2.53 -6.61
CA PHE A 91 -6.96 -1.29 -6.83
C PHE A 91 -7.30 -0.59 -5.51
N GLU A 92 -7.84 -1.33 -4.55
CA GLU A 92 -8.37 -0.76 -3.30
C GLU A 92 -7.31 -0.12 -2.41
N GLN A 93 -6.04 -0.50 -2.51
CA GLN A 93 -4.94 0.08 -1.71
C GLN A 93 -4.88 1.62 -1.82
N TYR A 94 -5.29 2.17 -2.97
CA TYR A 94 -5.28 3.61 -3.25
C TYR A 94 -6.47 4.35 -2.63
N LEU A 95 -7.46 3.62 -2.10
CA LEU A 95 -8.61 4.18 -1.42
C LEU A 95 -8.31 4.46 0.07
N PRO A 96 -8.98 5.45 0.68
CA PRO A 96 -9.67 6.57 0.01
C PRO A 96 -8.64 7.52 -0.63
N ARG A 97 -8.93 8.03 -1.83
CA ARG A 97 -8.02 8.96 -2.55
C ARG A 97 -8.12 10.40 -2.01
N PHE A 98 -9.30 10.77 -1.52
CA PHE A 98 -9.60 12.06 -0.92
C PHE A 98 -10.59 11.92 0.25
N SER A 99 -10.78 12.99 1.01
CA SER A 99 -11.71 12.99 2.14
C SER A 99 -13.15 12.78 1.67
N GLY A 100 -13.82 11.75 2.18
CA GLY A 100 -15.17 11.38 1.73
C GLY A 100 -15.22 10.43 0.53
N ASP A 101 -14.08 10.01 -0.02
CA ASP A 101 -14.03 8.93 -1.02
C ASP A 101 -14.47 7.60 -0.39
N ARG A 102 -14.81 6.64 -1.25
CA ARG A 102 -15.13 5.27 -0.81
C ARG A 102 -13.93 4.62 -0.11
N LEU A 103 -14.22 3.72 0.81
CA LEU A 103 -13.22 2.90 1.48
C LEU A 103 -13.02 1.57 0.75
N PRO A 104 -11.87 0.89 0.95
CA PRO A 104 -11.69 -0.51 0.58
C PRO A 104 -12.82 -1.37 1.14
N LEU A 105 -13.31 -2.33 0.35
CA LEU A 105 -14.36 -3.26 0.76
C LEU A 105 -13.79 -4.62 1.15
N THR A 106 -12.69 -5.04 0.53
CA THR A 106 -12.05 -6.32 0.82
C THR A 106 -11.11 -6.20 2.02
N LYS A 107 -11.02 -7.26 2.83
CA LYS A 107 -10.00 -7.33 3.91
C LYS A 107 -8.59 -7.11 3.37
N GLY A 108 -8.29 -7.70 2.21
CA GLY A 108 -6.99 -7.53 1.55
C GLY A 108 -6.71 -6.06 1.19
N GLY A 109 -7.68 -5.38 0.58
CA GLY A 109 -7.56 -3.97 0.22
C GLY A 109 -7.43 -3.05 1.44
N MET A 110 -8.14 -3.35 2.53
CA MET A 110 -7.99 -2.61 3.80
C MET A 110 -6.57 -2.75 4.34
N ILE A 111 -6.07 -3.98 4.48
CA ILE A 111 -4.73 -4.24 5.05
C ILE A 111 -3.63 -3.66 4.16
N LEU A 112 -3.68 -3.92 2.85
CA LEU A 112 -2.70 -3.39 1.90
C LEU A 112 -2.72 -1.86 1.86
N GLY A 113 -3.91 -1.25 1.86
CA GLY A 113 -4.07 0.19 1.91
C GLY A 113 -3.58 0.83 3.22
N ILE A 114 -3.66 0.12 4.35
CA ILE A 114 -3.07 0.54 5.63
C ILE A 114 -1.55 0.45 5.55
N ALA A 115 -1.02 -0.70 5.12
CA ALA A 115 0.42 -0.96 5.02
C ALA A 115 1.13 0.05 4.12
N ASP A 116 0.61 0.30 2.90
CA ASP A 116 1.21 1.24 1.94
C ASP A 116 1.26 2.69 2.48
N LYS A 117 0.19 3.10 3.18
CA LYS A 117 0.11 4.43 3.81
C LYS A 117 1.07 4.54 4.98
N VAL A 118 1.22 3.49 5.79
CA VAL A 118 2.17 3.48 6.90
C VAL A 118 3.62 3.53 6.41
N ASP A 119 4.00 2.71 5.41
CA ASP A 119 5.33 2.76 4.80
C ASP A 119 5.65 4.18 4.29
N THR A 120 4.70 4.79 3.57
CA THR A 120 4.87 6.16 3.05
C THR A 120 5.08 7.17 4.18
N ILE A 121 4.26 7.12 5.23
CA ILE A 121 4.36 8.05 6.36
C ILE A 121 5.70 7.88 7.06
N ILE A 122 6.05 6.65 7.45
CA ILE A 122 7.28 6.37 8.19
C ILE A 122 8.51 6.69 7.36
N GLY A 123 8.53 6.29 6.09
CA GLY A 123 9.60 6.64 5.16
C GLY A 123 9.82 8.15 5.05
N CYS A 124 8.75 8.94 4.95
CA CYS A 124 8.85 10.41 4.96
C CYS A 124 9.44 10.96 6.26
N PHE A 125 9.04 10.44 7.42
CA PHE A 125 9.60 10.88 8.71
C PHE A 125 11.09 10.52 8.84
N VAL A 126 11.49 9.31 8.44
CA VAL A 126 12.90 8.85 8.49
C VAL A 126 13.82 9.72 7.63
N MET A 127 13.32 10.22 6.49
CA MET A 127 14.09 11.14 5.64
C MET A 127 14.08 12.61 6.12
N GLY A 128 13.41 12.92 7.24
CA GLY A 128 13.27 14.31 7.70
C GLY A 128 12.23 15.12 6.92
N LEU A 129 11.33 14.47 6.20
CA LEU A 129 10.27 15.09 5.38
C LEU A 129 8.93 15.16 6.13
N ALA A 130 8.98 15.30 7.46
CA ALA A 130 7.79 15.44 8.27
C ALA A 130 7.00 16.70 7.89
N PRO A 131 5.65 16.66 7.91
CA PRO A 131 4.85 17.81 7.55
C PRO A 131 4.95 18.89 8.64
N THR A 132 4.93 20.16 8.25
CA THR A 132 4.91 21.30 9.18
C THR A 132 3.47 21.78 9.40
N GLY A 133 3.27 22.70 10.35
CA GLY A 133 1.94 23.29 10.61
C GLY A 133 1.29 23.91 9.37
N SER A 134 2.08 24.52 8.48
CA SER A 134 1.60 25.20 7.27
C SER A 134 1.68 24.34 5.99
N GLN A 135 2.55 23.32 5.94
CA GLN A 135 2.81 22.58 4.70
C GLN A 135 2.74 21.06 4.88
N ASP A 136 2.22 20.38 3.86
CA ASP A 136 2.23 18.91 3.73
C ASP A 136 2.48 18.53 2.27
N PRO A 137 3.72 18.71 1.78
CA PRO A 137 4.05 18.52 0.37
C PRO A 137 3.84 17.08 -0.11
N TYR A 138 3.85 16.10 0.80
CA TYR A 138 3.69 14.67 0.48
C TYR A 138 2.32 14.11 0.87
N GLY A 139 1.39 14.97 1.33
CA GLY A 139 0.02 14.56 1.68
C GLY A 139 -0.06 13.60 2.88
N LEU A 140 0.89 13.61 3.79
CA LEU A 140 0.99 12.71 4.95
C LEU A 140 -0.17 12.87 5.91
N ARG A 141 -0.71 14.08 6.08
CA ARG A 141 -1.94 14.30 6.88
C ARG A 141 -3.14 13.64 6.22
N ARG A 142 -3.24 13.74 4.89
CA ARG A 142 -4.32 13.10 4.11
C ARG A 142 -4.21 11.57 4.20
N GLN A 143 -3.01 11.02 4.02
CA GLN A 143 -2.76 9.58 4.16
C GLN A 143 -3.09 9.07 5.56
N SER A 144 -2.70 9.81 6.60
CA SER A 144 -3.00 9.47 7.99
C SER A 144 -4.50 9.40 8.26
N ARG A 145 -5.26 10.40 7.78
CA ARG A 145 -6.73 10.41 7.89
C ARG A 145 -7.37 9.25 7.14
N GLY A 146 -6.89 8.94 5.94
CA GLY A 146 -7.37 7.79 5.15
C GLY A 146 -7.23 6.47 5.91
N LYS A 147 -6.05 6.23 6.51
CA LYS A 147 -5.80 5.04 7.34
C LYS A 147 -6.73 4.97 8.55
N ILE A 148 -6.86 6.08 9.29
CA ILE A 148 -7.74 6.16 10.47
C ILE A 148 -9.19 5.86 10.08
N ALA A 149 -9.65 6.40 8.95
CA ALA A 149 -11.00 6.13 8.45
C ALA A 149 -11.22 4.64 8.14
N ILE A 150 -10.22 3.95 7.55
CA ILE A 150 -10.30 2.50 7.30
C ILE A 150 -10.39 1.73 8.61
N ILE A 151 -9.53 2.05 9.59
CA ILE A 151 -9.50 1.36 10.89
C ILE A 151 -10.81 1.54 11.66
N LEU A 152 -11.26 2.79 11.81
CA LEU A 152 -12.44 3.12 12.61
C LEU A 152 -13.74 2.61 11.97
N LYS A 153 -13.93 2.76 10.65
CA LYS A 153 -15.18 2.31 10.01
C LYS A 153 -15.31 0.80 9.93
N ASN A 154 -14.20 0.06 9.94
CA ASN A 154 -14.20 -1.40 9.85
C ASN A 154 -13.91 -2.08 11.20
N ASN A 155 -13.84 -1.34 12.30
CA ASN A 155 -13.54 -1.83 13.65
C ASN A 155 -12.32 -2.77 13.69
N LEU A 156 -11.25 -2.39 13.00
CA LEU A 156 -10.04 -3.20 12.95
C LEU A 156 -9.26 -3.04 14.27
N GLU A 157 -9.08 -4.14 15.00
CA GLU A 157 -8.30 -4.18 16.23
C GLU A 157 -6.80 -4.19 15.91
N ILE A 158 -6.23 -3.00 15.73
CA ILE A 158 -4.85 -2.82 15.30
C ILE A 158 -4.10 -1.88 16.24
N SER A 159 -2.94 -2.31 16.74
CA SER A 159 -2.01 -1.44 17.44
C SER A 159 -1.21 -0.58 16.45
N LEU A 160 -1.55 0.72 16.37
CA LEU A 160 -0.81 1.67 15.54
C LEU A 160 0.66 1.77 15.97
N LYS A 161 0.93 1.68 17.28
CA LYS A 161 2.28 1.71 17.83
C LYS A 161 3.11 0.57 17.25
N ASP A 162 2.56 -0.64 17.22
CA ASP A 162 3.31 -1.82 16.82
C ASP A 162 3.53 -1.85 15.31
N ILE A 163 2.56 -1.43 14.49
CA ILE A 163 2.79 -1.28 13.05
C ILE A 163 3.87 -0.22 12.78
N ILE A 164 3.84 0.92 13.49
CA ILE A 164 4.86 1.96 13.34
C ILE A 164 6.25 1.41 13.66
N GLN A 165 6.39 0.68 14.78
CA GLN A 165 7.64 0.03 15.17
C GLN A 165 8.10 -0.99 14.12
N LYS A 166 7.17 -1.82 13.63
CA LYS A 166 7.46 -2.79 12.57
C LYS A 166 7.97 -2.10 11.30
N SER A 167 7.29 -1.03 10.88
CA SER A 167 7.68 -0.23 9.70
C SER A 167 9.06 0.39 9.85
N LEU A 168 9.35 0.98 11.01
CA LEU A 168 10.67 1.55 11.33
C LEU A 168 11.78 0.49 11.28
N SER A 169 11.52 -0.73 11.78
CA SER A 169 12.52 -1.82 11.74
C SER A 169 12.80 -2.35 10.34
N SER A 170 11.90 -2.10 9.39
CA SER A 170 12.01 -2.54 7.99
C SER A 170 12.50 -1.46 7.04
N THR A 171 12.61 -0.21 7.52
CA THR A 171 13.02 0.97 6.74
C THR A 171 14.52 1.18 6.87
#